data_AF-A0A942IXU8-F1
#
_entry.id   AF-A0A942IXU8-F1
#
_cell.length_a   1.000
_cell.length_b   1.000
_cell.length_c   1.000
_cell.angle_alpha   90.00
_cell.angle_beta   90.00
_cell.angle_gamma   90.00
#
_symmetry.space_group_name_H-M   'P 1'
#
loop_
_entity.id
_entity.type
_entity.pdbx_description
1 polymer ?
#
loop_
_entity_poly.entity_id
_entity_poly.type
_entity_poly.pdbx_seq_one_letter_code
_entity_poly.pdbx_strand_id
1 'polypeptide(L)' 'RTWHMKTPALPGEQAMELWLASDYRNLPVRIRFVDRKGDVFDQNAVEMVIDGMALTERP' A
#
# COMPACT_ATOMS: atom_id res chain seq x y z
N ARG A 1 -11.57 -5.57 -2.78
CA ARG A 1 -10.60 -5.76 -3.90
C ARG A 1 -9.53 -4.68 -3.84
N THR A 2 -8.31 -4.96 -4.32
CA THR A 2 -7.22 -3.97 -4.38
C THR A 2 -6.78 -3.69 -5.82
N TRP A 3 -6.48 -2.43 -6.12
CA TRP A 3 -5.69 -2.01 -7.28
C TRP A 3 -4.22 -1.99 -6.89
N HIS A 4 -3.38 -2.67 -7.64
CA HIS A 4 -1.93 -2.61 -7.47
C HIS A 4 -1.35 -1.61 -8.46
N MET A 5 -0.66 -0.62 -7.95
CA MET A 5 0.03 0.41 -8.72
C MET A 5 1.52 0.33 -8.44
N LYS A 6 2.33 0.50 -9.47
CA LYS A 6 3.79 0.55 -9.37
C LYS A 6 4.30 1.78 -10.09
N THR A 7 5.19 2.53 -9.45
CA THR A 7 5.95 3.57 -10.13
C THR A 7 7.05 2.92 -10.96
N PRO A 8 7.21 3.28 -12.25
CA PRO A 8 8.35 2.83 -13.02
C PRO A 8 9.65 3.34 -12.35
N ALA A 9 10.63 2.45 -12.20
CA ALA A 9 11.93 2.76 -11.63
C ALA A 9 13.00 1.99 -12.40
N LEU A 10 14.12 2.65 -12.71
CA LEU A 10 15.30 1.99 -13.27
C LEU A 10 16.09 1.27 -12.16
N PRO A 11 16.98 0.32 -12.51
CA PRO A 11 17.85 -0.32 -11.53
C PRO A 11 18.66 0.71 -10.72
N GLY A 12 18.59 0.63 -9.38
CA GLY A 12 19.27 1.56 -8.46
C GLY A 12 18.48 2.83 -8.13
N GLU A 13 17.32 3.05 -8.74
CA GLU A 13 16.40 4.11 -8.37
C GLU A 13 15.44 3.66 -7.25
N GLN A 14 14.80 4.64 -6.61
CA GLN A 14 13.75 4.36 -5.64
C GLN A 14 12.52 3.82 -6.36
N ALA A 15 11.89 2.80 -5.79
CA ALA A 15 10.66 2.22 -6.32
C ALA A 15 9.54 2.27 -5.28
N MET A 16 8.32 2.50 -5.74
CA MET A 16 7.13 2.49 -4.90
C MET A 16 6.06 1.59 -5.51
N GLU A 17 5.45 0.77 -4.65
CA GLU A 17 4.27 -0.02 -4.97
C GLU A 17 3.17 0.30 -3.96
N LEU A 18 1.94 0.47 -4.46
CA LEU A 18 0.75 0.80 -3.68
C LEU A 18 -0.35 -0.22 -3.96
N TRP A 19 -1.01 -0.66 -2.89
CA TRP A 19 -2.25 -1.42 -2.99
C TRP A 19 -3.38 -0.54 -2.46
N LEU A 20 -4.31 -0.19 -3.34
CA LEU A 20 -5.42 0.69 -3.05
C LEU A 20 -6.71 -0.12 -2.97
N ALA A 21 -7.40 -0.08 -1.84
CA ALA A 21 -8.68 -0.75 -1.69
C ALA A 21 -9.76 -0.02 -2.49
N SER A 22 -10.19 -0.63 -3.61
CA SER A 22 -11.14 -0.03 -4.55
C SER A 22 -12.48 0.30 -3.91
N ASP A 23 -12.87 -0.53 -2.95
CA ASP A 23 -14.18 -0.46 -2.30
C ASP A 23 -14.21 0.64 -1.22
N TYR A 24 -13.03 1.17 -0.87
CA TYR A 24 -12.83 2.20 0.16
C TYR A 24 -12.20 3.45 -0.43
N ARG A 25 -12.78 3.98 -1.52
CA ARG A 25 -12.32 5.22 -2.19
C ARG A 25 -10.82 5.19 -2.55
N ASN A 26 -10.30 4.02 -2.93
CA ASN A 26 -8.89 3.80 -3.24
C ASN A 26 -7.94 4.10 -2.06
N LEU A 27 -8.37 3.82 -0.83
CA LEU A 27 -7.54 3.95 0.37
C LEU A 27 -6.29 3.05 0.25
N PRO A 28 -5.07 3.55 0.49
CA PRO A 28 -3.87 2.72 0.53
C PRO A 28 -3.91 1.76 1.72
N VAL A 29 -3.88 0.46 1.43
CA VAL A 29 -3.87 -0.61 2.45
C VAL A 29 -2.51 -1.28 2.58
N ARG A 30 -1.66 -1.13 1.57
CA ARG A 30 -0.25 -1.50 1.64
C ARG A 30 0.59 -0.53 0.82
N ILE A 31 1.78 -0.25 1.35
CA ILE A 31 2.81 0.57 0.69
C ILE A 31 4.12 -0.21 0.78
N ARG A 32 4.73 -0.50 -0.36
CA ARG A 32 6.06 -1.08 -0.42
C ARG A 32 7.00 -0.09 -1.10
N PHE A 33 7.98 0.37 -0.35
CA PHE A 33 9.01 1.28 -0.82
C PHE A 33 10.36 0.57 -0.85
N VAL A 34 11.11 0.79 -1.93
CA VAL A 34 12.50 0.36 -2.06
C VAL A 34 13.35 1.60 -2.23
N ASP A 35 14.33 1.78 -1.36
CA ASP A 35 15.22 2.93 -1.43
C ASP A 35 16.37 2.70 -2.43
N ARG A 36 17.28 3.68 -2.59
CA ARG A 36 18.41 3.58 -3.53
C ARG A 36 19.47 2.56 -3.13
N LYS A 37 19.50 2.15 -1.86
CA LYS A 37 20.40 1.12 -1.34
C LYS A 37 19.81 -0.28 -1.52
N GLY A 38 18.54 -0.37 -1.91
CA GLY A 38 17.79 -1.62 -2.03
C GLY A 38 17.07 -2.00 -0.74
N ASP A 39 17.07 -1.14 0.28
CA ASP A 39 16.35 -1.39 1.54
C ASP A 39 14.84 -1.35 1.27
N VAL A 40 14.13 -2.36 1.79
CA VAL A 40 12.69 -2.54 1.58
C VAL A 40 11.92 -2.15 2.83
N PHE A 41 10.95 -1.25 2.65
CA PHE A 41 10.01 -0.83 3.68
C PHE A 41 8.62 -1.29 3.26
N ASP A 42 8.02 -2.19 4.03
CA ASP A 42 6.70 -2.77 3.74
C ASP A 42 5.72 -2.39 4.86
N GLN A 43 4.80 -1.50 4.54
CA GLN A 43 3.81 -0.97 5.48
C GLN A 43 2.45 -1.55 5.12
N ASN A 44 1.83 -2.23 6.08
CA ASN A 44 0.51 -2.84 5.93
C ASN A 44 -0.46 -2.18 6.93
N ALA A 45 -1.64 -1.80 6.44
CA ALA A 45 -2.71 -1.35 7.32
C ALA A 45 -3.22 -2.55 8.12
N VAL A 46 -3.12 -2.46 9.45
CA VAL A 46 -3.60 -3.52 10.37
C VAL A 46 -5.01 -3.22 10.91
N GLU A 47 -5.39 -1.95 10.90
CA GLU A 47 -6.71 -1.48 11.30
C GLU A 47 -7.08 -0.25 10.46
N MET A 48 -8.35 -0.16 10.07
CA MET A 48 -8.88 0.98 9.33
C MET A 48 -10.19 1.42 9.97
N VAL A 49 -10.34 2.73 10.19
CA VAL A 49 -11.60 3.32 10.64
C VAL A 49 -12.09 4.26 9.55
N ILE A 50 -13.26 3.96 8.98
CA ILE A 50 -13.89 4.77 7.92
C ILE A 50 -15.25 5.24 8.42
N ASP A 51 -15.48 6.55 8.38
CA ASP A 51 -16.72 7.18 8.86
C ASP A 51 -17.11 6.74 10.30
N GLY A 52 -16.10 6.49 11.15
CA GLY A 52 -16.27 6.04 12.53
C GLY A 52 -16.51 4.54 12.72
N MET A 53 -16.50 3.75 11.63
CA MET A 53 -16.65 2.29 11.68
C MET A 53 -15.31 1.61 11.47
N ALA A 54 -14.92 0.74 12.41
CA ALA A 54 -13.76 -0.12 12.24
C ALA A 54 -14.03 -1.18 11.17
N LEU A 55 -13.17 -1.23 10.16
CA LEU A 55 -13.13 -2.29 9.18
C LEU A 55 -12.19 -3.37 9.69
N THR A 56 -12.75 -4.34 10.40
CA THR A 56 -12.02 -5.57 10.70
C THR A 56 -12.04 -6.44 9.46
N GLU A 57 -10.87 -6.82 8.94
CA GLU A 57 -10.79 -7.92 7.97
C GLU A 57 -11.47 -9.14 8.61
N ARG A 58 -12.62 -9.57 8.06
CA ARG A 58 -13.21 -10.84 8.47
C ARG A 58 -12.31 -11.96 7.94
N PRO A 59 -11.98 -12.95 8.78
CA PRO A 59 -11.09 -14.05 8.39
C PRO A 59 -11.66 -14.89 7.25
#